data_AF-A0AB74R3M9-F1
#
_entry.id   AF-A0AB74R3M9-F1
#
_cell.length_a   1.000
_cell.length_b   1.000
_cell.length_c   1.000
_cell.angle_alpha   90.00
_cell.angle_beta   90.00
_cell.angle_gamma   90.00
#
_symmetry.space_group_name_H-M   'P 1'
#
loop_
_entity.id
_entity.type
_entity.pdbx_description
1 polymer ?
#
loop_
_entity_poly.entity_id
_entity_poly.type
_entity_poly.pdbx_seq_one_letter_code
_entity_poly.pdbx_strand_id
1 'polypeptide(L)'
;MEFSKEAVDNCVSGFIDIEYKMKIMMASDGFSCGYDRYKIFDKNEMMKIAEIKGIDYIYRKVRELEKDDEMAIEFPRFKIYDDSSCVYLEIYKY
;
A
#
# COMPACT_ATOMS: atom_id res chain seq x y z
N MET A 1 7.06 -11.59 13.59
CA MET A 1 6.29 -10.80 14.58
C MET A 1 5.76 -11.75 15.63
N GLU A 2 5.96 -11.45 16.90
CA GLU A 2 5.36 -12.19 18.02
C GLU A 2 3.95 -11.67 18.28
N PHE A 3 3.02 -12.54 18.65
CA PHE A 3 1.65 -12.14 18.98
C PHE A 3 1.65 -11.29 20.26
N SER A 4 1.09 -10.08 20.19
CA SER A 4 0.90 -9.21 21.35
C SER A 4 -0.58 -9.03 21.64
N LYS A 5 -1.03 -9.56 22.78
CA LYS A 5 -2.41 -9.41 23.24
C LYS A 5 -2.76 -7.94 23.50
N GLU A 6 -1.83 -7.19 24.07
CA GLU A 6 -2.01 -5.76 24.37
C GLU A 6 -2.23 -4.93 23.10
N ALA A 7 -1.56 -5.29 21.99
CA ALA A 7 -1.78 -4.63 20.71
C ALA A 7 -3.18 -4.91 20.14
N VAL A 8 -3.73 -6.11 20.37
CA VAL A 8 -5.10 -6.46 19.98
C VAL A 8 -6.11 -5.67 20.83
N ASP A 9 -5.89 -5.59 22.13
CA ASP A 9 -6.80 -4.90 23.06
C ASP A 9 -6.87 -3.37 22.80
N ASN A 10 -5.82 -2.79 22.21
CA ASN A 10 -5.75 -1.37 21.83
C ASN A 10 -5.98 -1.11 20.33
N CYS A 11 -6.45 -2.11 19.58
CA CYS A 11 -6.78 -1.98 18.17
C CYS A 11 -7.89 -0.95 17.96
N VAL A 12 -7.70 -0.04 17.00
CA VAL A 12 -8.78 0.81 16.50
C VAL A 12 -9.57 0.03 15.45
N SER A 13 -10.80 -0.32 15.78
CA SER A 13 -11.70 -1.08 14.89
C SER A 13 -12.92 -0.26 14.48
N GLY A 14 -13.49 -0.57 13.32
CA GLY A 14 -14.72 0.04 12.83
C GLY A 14 -15.40 -0.83 11.77
N PHE A 15 -16.55 -0.38 11.29
CA PHE A 15 -17.33 -1.07 10.25
C PHE A 15 -17.57 -0.12 9.08
N ILE A 16 -17.60 -0.70 7.89
CA ILE A 16 -17.96 -0.01 6.65
C ILE A 16 -19.09 -0.82 6.02
N ASP A 17 -20.22 -0.17 5.76
CA ASP A 17 -21.31 -0.80 5.03
C ASP A 17 -20.94 -1.01 3.56
N ILE A 18 -21.22 -2.20 3.05
CA ILE A 18 -20.93 -2.56 1.67
C ILE A 18 -22.09 -2.10 0.78
N GLU A 19 -21.80 -1.17 -0.12
CA GLU A 19 -22.71 -0.74 -1.18
C GLU A 19 -22.79 -1.76 -2.33
N TYR A 20 -23.72 -1.58 -3.28
CA TYR A 20 -23.94 -2.51 -4.40
C TYR A 20 -22.65 -2.87 -5.16
N LYS A 21 -21.77 -1.88 -5.35
CA LYS A 21 -20.42 -2.06 -5.91
C LYS A 21 -19.43 -1.19 -5.15
N MET A 22 -18.47 -1.82 -4.48
CA MET A 22 -17.43 -1.13 -3.72
C MET A 22 -16.04 -1.63 -4.12
N LYS A 23 -15.10 -0.69 -4.26
CA LYS A 23 -13.68 -0.99 -4.49
C LYS A 23 -12.88 -0.54 -3.28
N ILE A 24 -12.10 -1.45 -2.71
CA ILE A 24 -11.31 -1.19 -1.50
C ILE A 24 -9.84 -1.52 -1.79
N MET A 25 -8.96 -0.59 -1.45
CA MET A 25 -7.52 -0.84 -1.38
C MET A 25 -7.05 -0.66 0.05
N MET A 26 -6.36 -1.66 0.58
CA MET A 26 -5.70 -1.62 1.88
C MET A 26 -4.22 -1.85 1.66
N ALA A 27 -3.37 -0.96 2.15
CA ALA A 27 -1.93 -0.97 1.91
C ALA A 27 -1.17 -0.65 3.19
N SER A 28 -0.01 -1.29 3.39
CA SER A 28 0.95 -0.88 4.40
C SER A 28 1.64 0.42 3.98
N ASP A 29 2.29 1.08 4.94
CA ASP A 29 3.14 2.24 4.71
C ASP A 29 4.21 1.96 3.65
N GLY A 30 4.87 0.80 3.73
CA GLY A 30 5.86 0.32 2.75
C GLY A 30 5.34 0.13 1.33
N PHE A 31 4.03 0.00 1.11
CA PHE A 31 3.43 0.05 -0.24
C PHE A 31 2.98 1.47 -0.62
N SER A 32 2.37 2.20 0.32
CA SER A 32 1.87 3.56 0.10
C SER A 32 2.97 4.60 -0.14
N CYS A 33 4.22 4.30 0.22
CA CYS A 33 5.38 5.15 -0.02
C CYS A 33 5.52 5.57 -1.49
N GLY A 34 5.04 4.76 -2.44
CA GLY A 34 5.04 5.08 -3.87
C GLY A 34 4.32 6.38 -4.23
N TYR A 35 3.18 6.68 -3.60
CA TYR A 35 2.47 7.95 -3.80
C TYR A 35 2.76 8.98 -2.70
N ASP A 36 3.09 8.54 -1.49
CA ASP A 36 3.26 9.44 -0.36
C ASP A 36 4.67 10.04 -0.28
N ARG A 37 5.71 9.20 -0.28
CA ARG A 37 7.11 9.63 -0.12
C ARG A 37 7.81 9.83 -1.45
N TYR A 38 7.74 8.84 -2.32
CA TYR A 38 8.50 8.81 -3.58
C TYR A 38 7.82 9.59 -4.70
N LYS A 39 6.54 9.96 -4.54
CA LYS A 39 5.75 10.74 -5.51
C LYS A 39 5.79 10.15 -6.94
N ILE A 40 5.93 8.83 -7.07
CA ILE A 40 5.92 8.09 -8.35
C ILE A 40 4.52 8.15 -8.96
N PHE A 41 3.51 8.13 -8.11
CA PHE A 41 2.10 8.13 -8.48
C PHE A 41 1.35 9.25 -7.77
N ASP A 42 0.30 9.77 -8.40
CA ASP A 42 -0.70 10.57 -7.72
C ASP A 42 -1.58 9.65 -6.86
N LYS A 43 -1.79 10.03 -5.60
CA LYS A 43 -2.69 9.35 -4.66
C LYS A 43 -4.09 9.12 -5.27
N ASN A 44 -4.60 10.10 -6.01
CA ASN A 44 -5.94 10.05 -6.59
C ASN A 44 -6.05 9.06 -7.77
N GLU A 45 -4.92 8.65 -8.35
CA GLU A 45 -4.88 7.72 -9.47
C GLU A 45 -4.63 6.28 -9.05
N MET A 46 -4.25 6.04 -7.78
CA MET A 46 -3.87 4.72 -7.27
C MET A 46 -4.91 3.63 -7.54
N MET A 47 -6.19 3.92 -7.27
CA MET A 47 -7.28 2.98 -7.52
C MET A 47 -7.39 2.61 -9.00
N LYS A 48 -7.28 3.60 -9.88
CA LYS A 48 -7.37 3.42 -11.34
C LYS A 48 -6.17 2.63 -11.88
N ILE A 49 -4.97 2.89 -11.36
CA ILE A 49 -3.76 2.16 -11.75
C ILE A 49 -3.86 0.71 -11.31
N ALA A 50 -4.31 0.44 -10.09
CA ALA A 50 -4.49 -0.93 -9.61
C ALA A 50 -5.53 -1.71 -10.43
N GLU A 51 -6.62 -1.06 -10.84
CA GLU A 51 -7.64 -1.67 -11.70
C GLU A 51 -7.11 -2.01 -13.10
N ILE A 52 -6.35 -1.09 -13.72
CA ILE A 52 -5.91 -1.25 -15.11
C ILE A 52 -4.64 -2.10 -15.23
N LYS A 53 -3.68 -1.90 -14.31
CA LYS A 53 -2.33 -2.48 -14.38
C LYS A 53 -2.04 -3.51 -13.29
N GLY A 54 -2.91 -3.63 -12.29
CA GLY A 54 -2.69 -4.49 -11.12
C GLY A 54 -1.80 -3.84 -10.06
N ILE A 55 -1.95 -4.31 -8.82
CA ILE A 55 -1.13 -3.84 -7.68
C ILE A 55 0.35 -4.24 -7.77
N ASP A 56 0.68 -5.32 -8.51
CA ASP A 56 2.07 -5.71 -8.77
C ASP A 56 2.83 -4.66 -9.58
N TYR A 57 2.16 -3.98 -10.54
CA TYR A 57 2.78 -2.91 -11.29
C TYR A 57 3.26 -1.77 -10.39
N ILE A 58 2.42 -1.38 -9.43
CA ILE A 58 2.73 -0.34 -8.45
C ILE A 58 3.91 -0.79 -7.58
N TYR A 59 3.85 -2.02 -7.05
CA TYR A 59 4.91 -2.62 -6.25
C TYR A 59 6.25 -2.60 -6.97
N ARG A 60 6.29 -3.04 -8.23
CA ARG A 60 7.52 -3.07 -9.04
C ARG A 60 8.11 -1.68 -9.26
N LYS A 61 7.27 -0.66 -9.49
CA LYS A 61 7.73 0.72 -9.67
C LYS A 61 8.35 1.29 -8.41
N VAL A 62 7.80 0.95 -7.24
CA VAL A 62 8.41 1.28 -5.94
C VAL A 62 9.78 0.60 -5.82
N ARG A 63 9.88 -0.70 -6.12
CA ARG A 63 11.15 -1.44 -6.04
C ARG A 63 12.20 -0.97 -7.02
N GLU A 64 11.80 -0.56 -8.23
CA GLU A 64 12.70 0.02 -9.23
C GLU A 64 13.34 1.29 -8.69
N LEU A 65 12.56 2.24 -8.15
CA LEU A 65 13.10 3.46 -7.54
C LEU A 65 13.98 3.17 -6.33
N GLU A 66 13.56 2.26 -5.45
CA GLU A 66 14.36 1.87 -4.28
C GLU A 66 15.70 1.21 -4.65
N LYS A 67 15.75 0.55 -5.79
CA LYS A 67 16.98 -0.04 -6.31
C LYS A 67 17.86 1.02 -6.99
N ASP A 68 17.27 1.97 -7.70
CA ASP A 68 18.01 3.06 -8.36
C ASP A 68 18.64 4.01 -7.32
N ASP A 69 18.01 4.18 -6.16
CA ASP A 69 18.55 4.92 -5.01
C ASP A 69 19.09 3.97 -3.93
N GLU A 70 19.77 2.86 -4.26
CA GLU A 70 20.17 1.81 -3.29
C GLU A 70 20.90 2.34 -2.04
N MET A 71 21.69 3.42 -2.19
CA MET A 71 22.41 4.08 -1.10
C MET A 71 21.55 5.02 -0.23
N ALA A 72 20.26 5.13 -0.54
CA ALA A 72 19.29 5.96 0.16
C ALA A 72 19.71 7.44 0.27
N ILE A 73 20.28 7.98 -0.82
CA ILE A 73 20.78 9.35 -0.88
C ILE A 73 19.63 10.31 -1.16
N GLU A 74 18.80 9.98 -2.15
CA GLU A 74 17.67 10.83 -2.54
C GLU A 74 16.49 10.67 -1.57
N PHE A 75 16.21 9.42 -1.17
CA PHE A 75 15.17 9.10 -0.20
C PHE A 75 15.76 8.39 1.02
N PRO A 76 16.17 9.13 2.07
CA PRO A 76 16.77 8.57 3.27
C PRO A 76 15.93 7.44 3.88
N ARG A 77 16.53 6.26 4.01
CA ARG A 77 15.91 5.05 4.58
C ARG A 77 16.96 4.13 5.21
N PHE A 78 16.53 3.36 6.21
CA PHE A 78 17.41 2.45 6.97
C PHE A 78 17.67 1.11 6.26
N LYS A 79 16.83 0.74 5.30
CA LYS A 79 16.90 -0.49 4.51
C LYS A 79 16.59 -0.14 3.06
N ILE A 80 17.17 -0.89 2.12
CA ILE A 80 16.93 -0.69 0.68
C ILE A 80 15.43 -0.88 0.38
N TYR A 81 14.85 -1.97 0.90
CA TYR A 81 13.45 -2.35 0.73
C TYR A 81 12.74 -2.38 2.07
N ASP A 82 11.60 -1.70 2.17
CA ASP A 82 10.68 -1.83 3.29
C ASP A 82 9.67 -2.97 3.09
N ASP A 83 9.07 -3.46 4.18
CA ASP A 83 8.03 -4.48 4.12
C ASP A 83 6.76 -3.89 3.49
N SER A 84 6.33 -4.46 2.36
CA SER A 84 5.27 -3.89 1.53
C SER A 84 4.16 -4.91 1.34
N SER A 85 2.94 -4.55 1.77
CA SER A 85 1.73 -5.35 1.59
C SER A 85 0.60 -4.50 1.02
N CYS A 86 -0.17 -5.07 0.10
CA CYS A 86 -1.35 -4.42 -0.45
C CYS A 86 -2.39 -5.48 -0.84
N VAL A 87 -3.66 -5.18 -0.59
CA VAL A 87 -4.81 -5.95 -1.04
C VAL A 87 -5.76 -5.01 -1.76
N TYR A 88 -6.22 -5.44 -2.92
CA TYR A 88 -7.26 -4.77 -3.71
C TYR A 88 -8.47 -5.68 -3.83
N LEU A 89 -9.64 -5.17 -3.45
CA LEU A 89 -10.91 -5.91 -3.42
C LEU A 89 -11.93 -5.17 -4.26
N GLU A 90 -12.66 -5.93 -5.09
CA GLU A 90 -13.91 -5.48 -5.70
C GLU A 90 -15.05 -6.32 -5.15
N ILE A 91 -15.97 -5.66 -4.46
CA ILE A 91 -17.07 -6.31 -3.78
C ILE A 91 -18.37 -5.98 -4.52
N TYR A 92 -19.16 -7.02 -4.75
CA TYR A 92 -20.45 -6.96 -5.43
C TYR A 92 -21.52 -7.53 -4.50
N LYS A 93 -22.58 -6.76 -4.25
CA LYS A 93 -23.73 -7.22 -3.47
C LYS A 93 -24.88 -7.55 -4.43
N TYR A 94 -25.25 -8.83 -4.48
CA TYR A 94 -26.38 -9.34 -5.27
C TYR A 94 -27.69 -9.25 -4.48
#